data_AF-A0A6I2FSP8-F1
#
_entry.id   AF-A0A6I2FSP8-F1
#
_cell.length_a   1.000
_cell.length_b   1.000
_cell.length_c   1.000
_cell.angle_alpha   90.00
_cell.angle_beta   90.00
_cell.angle_gamma   90.00
#
_symmetry.space_group_name_H-M   'P 1'
#
loop_
_entity.id
_entity.type
_entity.pdbx_description
1 polymer ?
#
loop_
_entity_poly.entity_id
_entity_poly.type
_entity_poly.pdbx_seq_one_letter_code
_entity_poly.pdbx_strand_id
1 'polypeptide(L)'
;MSMPGFGPPAPGPRRSWWRSPVGVSWASAVLAVVCVAAGVALFLLYSGEHRAARESESAENQLRQDLSDAARSADRRAAAQRAACEFAVAMTTYDSADMEKYHSAMLDGSTGEWRQSFTQNWPSLRSVMTQMQTRSKAGEMHCGLSSLGPHNAEVLVFVTQVVTNSANDTHSSSISAVTHLDEQADGRWLVSEMKVPTA
;
A
#
# COMPACT_ATOMS: atom_id res chain seq x y z
N MET A 1 36.87 -118.65 -48.33
CA MET A 1 38.19 -117.99 -48.20
C MET A 1 38.27 -116.87 -49.22
N SER A 2 38.93 -115.77 -48.83
CA SER A 2 39.25 -114.54 -49.58
C SER A 2 38.26 -113.36 -49.50
N MET A 3 38.64 -112.38 -48.66
CA MET A 3 38.27 -110.95 -48.69
C MET A 3 39.08 -110.19 -49.78
N PRO A 4 39.11 -108.83 -49.89
CA PRO A 4 38.24 -107.74 -49.38
C PRO A 4 37.85 -106.72 -50.47
N GLY A 5 37.00 -105.74 -50.13
CA GLY A 5 36.82 -104.51 -50.92
C GLY A 5 36.09 -103.42 -50.15
N PHE A 6 36.84 -102.42 -49.68
CA PHE A 6 36.39 -101.23 -48.95
C PHE A 6 35.89 -100.12 -49.90
N GLY A 7 34.86 -99.38 -49.49
CA GLY A 7 34.37 -98.15 -50.14
C GLY A 7 33.46 -97.35 -49.16
N PRO A 8 33.38 -96.02 -49.29
CA PRO A 8 33.74 -95.04 -48.24
C PRO A 8 32.64 -94.66 -47.22
N PRO A 9 32.99 -94.06 -46.05
CA PRO A 9 32.04 -93.71 -45.00
C PRO A 9 31.46 -92.28 -45.06
N ALA A 10 30.15 -92.22 -44.73
CA ALA A 10 29.33 -91.21 -44.03
C ALA A 10 29.33 -89.70 -44.40
N PRO A 11 28.14 -89.07 -44.42
CA PRO A 11 27.93 -87.75 -43.86
C PRO A 11 27.44 -87.84 -42.40
N GLY A 12 28.19 -87.27 -41.47
CA GLY A 12 27.76 -87.11 -40.07
C GLY A 12 26.80 -85.91 -39.92
N PRO A 13 25.80 -85.97 -39.01
CA PRO A 13 24.95 -84.82 -38.71
C PRO A 13 25.70 -83.89 -37.74
N ARG A 14 26.17 -82.74 -38.21
CA ARG A 14 26.67 -81.69 -37.30
C ARG A 14 25.53 -80.74 -36.93
N ARG A 15 24.94 -81.06 -35.77
CA ARG A 15 24.12 -80.21 -34.91
C ARG A 15 24.56 -78.74 -34.95
N SER A 16 23.64 -77.84 -35.29
CA SER A 16 23.72 -76.42 -34.95
C SER A 16 23.67 -76.28 -33.42
N TRP A 17 24.84 -76.14 -32.82
CA TRP A 17 25.01 -75.76 -31.43
C TRP A 17 24.90 -74.23 -31.35
N TRP A 18 24.19 -73.72 -30.34
CA TRP A 18 23.71 -72.33 -30.16
C TRP A 18 22.32 -72.01 -30.70
N ARG A 19 21.33 -72.77 -30.23
CA ARG A 19 20.08 -72.17 -29.73
C ARG A 19 19.98 -72.43 -28.24
N SER A 20 20.01 -71.36 -27.45
CA SER A 20 19.20 -71.14 -26.23
C SER A 20 19.71 -69.89 -25.48
N PRO A 21 18.90 -69.25 -24.64
CA PRO A 21 17.59 -68.71 -24.98
C PRO A 21 17.43 -67.27 -24.46
N VAL A 22 16.50 -66.54 -25.07
CA VAL A 22 15.87 -65.35 -24.47
C VAL A 22 15.26 -65.79 -23.13
N GLY A 23 15.89 -65.41 -22.01
CA GLY A 23 15.52 -65.99 -20.71
C GLY A 23 15.90 -65.18 -19.49
N VAL A 24 16.10 -63.87 -19.59
CA VAL A 24 16.22 -62.96 -18.42
C VAL A 24 15.53 -61.60 -18.64
N SER A 25 14.96 -61.34 -19.82
CA SER A 25 14.55 -59.98 -20.19
C SER A 25 13.31 -59.44 -19.46
N TRP A 26 12.55 -60.29 -18.74
CA TRP A 26 11.25 -59.89 -18.21
C TRP A 26 11.35 -59.37 -16.78
N ALA A 27 12.27 -59.91 -15.97
CA ALA A 27 12.48 -59.47 -14.59
C ALA A 27 13.00 -58.02 -14.52
N SER A 28 13.95 -57.66 -15.40
CA SER A 28 14.48 -56.29 -15.48
C SER A 28 13.45 -55.28 -15.97
N ALA A 29 12.59 -55.69 -16.90
CA ALA A 29 11.51 -54.84 -17.41
C ALA A 29 10.47 -54.55 -16.31
N VAL A 30 10.10 -55.56 -15.51
CA VAL A 30 9.16 -55.38 -14.39
C VAL A 30 9.77 -54.48 -13.31
N LEU A 31 11.04 -54.67 -12.95
CA LEU A 31 11.71 -53.83 -11.94
C LEU A 31 11.79 -52.36 -12.37
N ALA A 32 12.11 -52.11 -13.64
CA ALA A 32 12.15 -50.76 -14.20
C ALA A 32 10.78 -50.07 -14.14
N VAL A 33 9.70 -50.79 -14.47
CA VAL A 33 8.33 -50.26 -14.39
C VAL A 33 7.95 -49.91 -12.94
N VAL A 34 8.30 -50.76 -11.97
CA VAL A 34 8.04 -50.50 -10.54
C VAL A 34 8.80 -49.26 -10.04
N CYS A 35 10.07 -49.08 -10.41
CA CYS A 35 10.84 -47.90 -10.03
C CYS A 35 10.29 -46.61 -10.65
N VAL A 36 9.86 -46.66 -11.91
CA VAL A 36 9.22 -45.50 -12.58
C VAL A 36 7.90 -45.18 -11.89
N ALA A 37 7.06 -46.19 -11.61
CA ALA A 37 5.79 -45.98 -10.91
C ALA A 37 5.99 -45.40 -9.50
N ALA A 38 6.96 -45.91 -8.74
CA ALA A 38 7.31 -45.40 -7.42
C ALA A 38 7.87 -43.97 -7.47
N GLY A 39 8.74 -43.67 -8.44
CA GLY A 39 9.31 -42.34 -8.65
C GLY A 39 8.25 -41.31 -9.05
N VAL A 40 7.31 -41.68 -9.92
CA VAL A 40 6.18 -40.82 -10.31
C VAL A 40 5.26 -40.57 -9.11
N ALA A 41 4.94 -41.60 -8.32
CA ALA A 41 4.12 -41.43 -7.11
C ALA A 41 4.78 -40.50 -6.08
N LEU A 42 6.08 -40.71 -5.79
CA LEU A 42 6.86 -39.83 -4.92
C LEU A 42 6.93 -38.40 -5.44
N PHE A 43 7.18 -38.21 -6.74
CA PHE A 43 7.22 -36.89 -7.36
C PHE A 43 5.87 -36.18 -7.28
N LEU A 44 4.75 -36.87 -7.50
CA LEU A 44 3.41 -36.27 -7.41
C LEU A 44 3.05 -35.88 -5.97
N LEU A 45 3.36 -36.72 -4.99
CA LEU A 45 3.16 -36.40 -3.57
C LEU A 45 4.06 -35.23 -3.13
N TYR A 46 5.35 -35.32 -3.42
CA TYR A 46 6.34 -34.29 -3.10
C TYR A 46 6.05 -32.96 -3.78
N SER A 47 5.70 -32.97 -5.07
CA SER A 47 5.34 -31.76 -5.80
C SER A 47 4.02 -31.15 -5.35
N GLY A 48 3.06 -31.96 -4.85
CA GLY A 48 1.83 -31.48 -4.24
C GLY A 48 2.09 -30.72 -2.93
N GLU A 49 2.89 -31.29 -2.03
CA GLU A 49 3.28 -30.65 -0.76
C GLU A 49 4.03 -29.33 -0.99
N HIS A 50 4.95 -29.29 -1.96
CA HIS A 50 5.68 -28.07 -2.30
C HIS A 50 4.84 -27.01 -3.04
N ARG A 51 3.78 -27.41 -3.75
CA ARG A 51 2.82 -26.46 -4.32
C ARG A 51 1.99 -25.83 -3.21
N ALA A 52 1.45 -26.64 -2.30
CA ALA A 52 0.69 -26.16 -1.16
C ALA A 52 1.51 -25.23 -0.24
N ALA A 53 2.76 -25.58 0.06
CA ALA A 53 3.65 -24.73 0.87
C ALA A 53 3.98 -23.38 0.21
N ARG A 54 4.21 -23.36 -1.11
CA ARG A 54 4.45 -22.12 -1.87
C ARG A 54 3.21 -21.24 -1.94
N GLU A 55 2.03 -21.85 -2.12
CA GLU A 55 0.76 -21.15 -2.11
C GLU A 55 0.49 -20.52 -0.74
N SER A 56 0.70 -21.24 0.36
CA SER A 56 0.53 -20.69 1.72
C SER A 56 1.46 -19.54 2.02
N GLU A 57 2.74 -19.64 1.63
CA GLU A 57 3.74 -18.58 1.83
C GLU A 57 3.38 -17.34 1.00
N SER A 58 2.90 -17.53 -0.24
CA SER A 58 2.45 -16.42 -1.09
C SER A 58 1.23 -15.71 -0.50
N ALA A 59 0.27 -16.45 0.06
CA ALA A 59 -0.93 -15.89 0.68
C ALA A 59 -0.60 -15.11 1.97
N GLU A 60 0.33 -15.63 2.78
CA GLU A 60 0.80 -14.92 3.98
C GLU A 60 1.56 -13.63 3.62
N ASN A 61 2.43 -13.67 2.62
CA ASN A 61 3.14 -12.49 2.14
C ASN A 61 2.19 -11.46 1.54
N GLN A 62 1.18 -11.90 0.79
CA GLN A 62 0.14 -11.03 0.26
C GLN A 62 -0.66 -10.37 1.38
N LEU A 63 -1.10 -11.14 2.38
CA LEU A 63 -1.81 -10.60 3.54
C LEU A 63 -0.96 -9.57 4.30
N ARG A 64 0.34 -9.84 4.51
CA ARG A 64 1.25 -8.87 5.13
C ARG A 64 1.33 -7.57 4.33
N GLN A 65 1.41 -7.67 3.01
CA GLN A 65 1.44 -6.51 2.14
C GLN A 65 0.13 -5.71 2.24
N ASP A 66 -1.02 -6.38 2.13
CA ASP A 66 -2.33 -5.73 2.24
C ASP A 66 -2.53 -5.03 3.59
N LEU A 67 -2.09 -5.66 4.68
CA LEU A 67 -2.10 -5.05 6.02
C LEU A 67 -1.18 -3.83 6.10
N SER A 68 0.00 -3.89 5.50
CA SER A 68 0.93 -2.76 5.45
C SER A 68 0.37 -1.59 4.61
N ASP A 69 -0.35 -1.90 3.53
CA ASP A 69 -0.96 -0.91 2.64
C ASP A 69 -2.14 -0.25 3.35
N ALA A 70 -2.97 -1.04 4.05
CA ALA A 70 -4.05 -0.55 4.88
C ALA A 70 -3.54 0.36 6.02
N ALA A 71 -2.47 -0.04 6.70
CA ALA A 71 -1.85 0.75 7.76
C ALA A 71 -1.32 2.08 7.22
N ARG A 72 -0.54 2.07 6.13
CA ARG A 72 -0.05 3.29 5.48
C ARG A 72 -1.19 4.19 5.04
N SER A 73 -2.27 3.61 4.52
CA SER A 73 -3.46 4.36 4.12
C SER A 73 -4.16 5.00 5.33
N ALA A 74 -4.28 4.29 6.45
CA ALA A 74 -4.85 4.83 7.69
C ALA A 74 -3.99 5.98 8.26
N ASP A 75 -2.67 5.83 8.26
CA ASP A 75 -1.75 6.87 8.72
C ASP A 75 -1.86 8.13 7.87
N ARG A 76 -1.91 7.99 6.54
CA ARG A 76 -2.10 9.13 5.62
C ARG A 76 -3.44 9.84 5.84
N ARG A 77 -4.53 9.08 6.04
CA ARG A 77 -5.85 9.65 6.39
C ARG A 77 -5.78 10.47 7.68
N ALA A 78 -5.17 9.91 8.72
CA ALA A 78 -5.04 10.56 10.01
C ALA A 78 -4.13 11.81 9.93
N ALA A 79 -3.05 11.76 9.15
CA ALA A 79 -2.15 12.89 8.95
C ALA A 79 -2.83 14.06 8.22
N ALA A 80 -3.53 13.79 7.11
CA ALA A 80 -4.26 14.82 6.37
C ALA A 80 -5.38 15.46 7.21
N GLN A 81 -6.18 14.64 7.90
CA GLN A 81 -7.24 15.14 8.78
C GLN A 81 -6.68 16.00 9.92
N ARG A 82 -5.58 15.55 10.54
CA ARG A 82 -4.93 16.30 11.63
C ARG A 82 -4.39 17.64 11.15
N ALA A 83 -3.69 17.67 10.01
CA ALA A 83 -3.16 18.90 9.44
C ALA A 83 -4.27 19.92 9.17
N ALA A 84 -5.42 19.48 8.64
CA ALA A 84 -6.58 20.35 8.42
C ALA A 84 -7.13 20.93 9.74
N CYS A 85 -7.25 20.11 10.79
CA CYS A 85 -7.71 20.57 12.10
C CYS A 85 -6.74 21.56 12.74
N GLU A 86 -5.45 21.23 12.75
CA GLU A 86 -4.42 22.08 13.33
C GLU A 86 -4.38 23.44 12.61
N PHE A 87 -4.52 23.43 11.29
CA PHE A 87 -4.62 24.64 10.49
C PHE A 87 -5.86 25.47 10.84
N ALA A 88 -7.03 24.86 10.97
CA ALA A 88 -8.27 25.54 11.33
C ALA A 88 -8.21 26.17 12.73
N VAL A 89 -7.59 25.48 13.69
CA VAL A 89 -7.34 26.01 15.03
C VAL A 89 -6.38 27.19 14.98
N ALA A 90 -5.30 27.09 14.19
CA ALA A 90 -4.36 28.19 14.02
C ALA A 90 -5.02 29.41 13.35
N MET A 91 -5.86 29.19 12.33
CA MET A 91 -6.59 30.24 11.59
C MET A 91 -7.56 31.01 12.50
N THR A 92 -8.13 30.33 13.51
CA THR A 92 -9.08 30.92 14.44
C THR A 92 -8.47 31.38 15.77
N THR A 93 -7.15 31.29 15.91
CA THR A 93 -6.42 31.66 17.13
C THR A 93 -5.37 32.73 16.82
N TYR A 94 -5.62 33.96 17.25
CA TYR A 94 -4.73 35.09 16.98
C TYR A 94 -4.84 36.18 18.03
N ASP A 95 -3.81 37.02 18.14
CA ASP A 95 -3.81 38.22 18.97
C ASP A 95 -3.24 39.38 18.17
N SER A 96 -3.97 40.49 18.04
CA SER A 96 -3.54 41.70 17.32
C SER A 96 -2.19 42.26 17.82
N ALA A 97 -1.77 41.92 19.04
CA ALA A 97 -0.45 42.25 19.56
C ALA A 97 0.70 41.43 18.95
N ASP A 98 0.44 40.27 18.34
CA ASP A 98 1.43 39.35 17.77
C ASP A 98 0.96 38.77 16.42
N MET A 99 0.82 39.67 15.44
CA MET A 99 0.36 39.32 14.10
C MET A 99 1.42 38.59 13.25
N GLU A 100 2.70 38.74 13.56
CA GLU A 100 3.76 37.99 12.84
C GLU A 100 3.69 36.50 13.14
N LYS A 101 3.46 36.13 14.40
CA LYS A 101 3.26 34.73 14.78
C LYS A 101 2.09 34.10 14.03
N TYR A 102 0.97 34.83 13.92
CA TYR A 102 -0.18 34.38 13.15
C TYR A 102 0.16 34.21 11.67
N HIS A 103 0.82 35.21 11.07
CA HIS A 103 1.24 35.15 9.67
C HIS A 103 2.15 33.94 9.38
N SER A 104 3.17 33.71 10.21
CA SER A 104 4.06 32.54 10.08
C SER A 104 3.30 31.23 10.18
N ALA A 105 2.40 31.08 11.16
CA ALA A 105 1.61 29.86 11.32
C ALA A 105 0.73 29.57 10.09
N MET A 106 0.10 30.62 9.53
CA MET A 106 -0.73 30.51 8.32
C MET A 106 0.10 30.13 7.09
N LEU A 107 1.29 30.69 6.94
CA LEU A 107 2.19 30.28 5.85
C LEU A 107 2.68 28.84 6.05
N ASP A 108 3.14 28.48 7.24
CA ASP A 108 3.72 27.16 7.51
C ASP A 108 2.75 26.01 7.28
N GLY A 109 1.45 26.24 7.50
CA GLY A 109 0.38 25.26 7.32
C GLY A 109 -0.32 25.28 5.96
N SER A 110 0.08 26.14 5.02
CA SER A 110 -0.61 26.30 3.73
C SER A 110 0.29 26.18 2.51
N THR A 111 -0.31 25.95 1.35
CA THR A 111 0.34 25.94 0.04
C THR A 111 -0.65 26.44 -1.02
N GLY A 112 -0.28 26.36 -2.30
CA GLY A 112 -1.19 26.60 -3.42
C GLY A 112 -1.90 27.95 -3.40
N GLU A 113 -3.15 27.96 -3.86
CA GLU A 113 -3.96 29.16 -4.02
C GLU A 113 -4.29 29.83 -2.68
N TRP A 114 -4.53 29.04 -1.62
CA TRP A 114 -4.81 29.57 -0.30
C TRP A 114 -3.65 30.45 0.19
N ARG A 115 -2.42 29.93 0.11
CA ARG A 115 -1.22 30.65 0.56
C ARG A 115 -0.97 31.92 -0.25
N GLN A 116 -1.17 31.84 -1.56
CA GLN A 116 -1.02 32.98 -2.46
C GLN A 116 -2.01 34.09 -2.11
N SER A 117 -3.29 33.75 -1.97
CA SER A 117 -4.36 34.70 -1.62
C SER A 117 -4.14 35.30 -0.24
N PHE A 118 -3.78 34.49 0.76
CA PHE A 118 -3.48 34.97 2.10
C PHE A 118 -2.30 35.95 2.09
N THR A 119 -1.20 35.60 1.42
CA THR A 119 -0.01 36.47 1.31
C THR A 119 -0.34 37.80 0.64
N GLN A 120 -1.11 37.75 -0.45
CA GLN A 120 -1.52 38.95 -1.18
C GLN A 120 -2.40 39.88 -0.32
N ASN A 121 -3.33 39.31 0.45
CA ASN A 121 -4.30 40.05 1.24
C ASN A 121 -3.82 40.40 2.66
N TRP A 122 -2.69 39.83 3.09
CA TRP A 122 -2.17 39.96 4.45
C TRP A 122 -2.01 41.41 4.93
N PRO A 123 -1.43 42.36 4.17
CA PRO A 123 -1.26 43.73 4.65
C PRO A 123 -2.58 44.39 5.06
N SER A 124 -3.62 44.21 4.25
CA SER A 124 -4.97 44.74 4.51
C SER A 124 -5.61 44.04 5.71
N LEU A 125 -5.54 42.71 5.76
CA LEU A 125 -6.10 41.92 6.86
C LEU A 125 -5.44 42.31 8.20
N ARG A 126 -4.11 42.36 8.24
CA ARG A 126 -3.35 42.78 9.43
C ARG A 126 -3.73 44.18 9.90
N SER A 127 -3.88 45.13 8.96
CA SER A 127 -4.26 46.51 9.28
C SER A 127 -5.60 46.54 10.02
N VAL A 128 -6.60 45.80 9.52
CA VAL A 128 -7.94 45.73 10.13
C VAL A 128 -7.88 45.05 11.50
N MET A 129 -7.23 43.89 11.60
CA MET A 129 -7.11 43.15 12.88
C MET A 129 -6.40 43.98 13.95
N THR A 130 -5.37 44.74 13.57
CA THR A 130 -4.62 45.62 14.48
C THR A 130 -5.43 46.84 14.90
N GLN A 131 -6.12 47.50 13.95
CA GLN A 131 -6.95 48.67 14.22
C GLN A 131 -8.10 48.34 15.18
N MET A 132 -8.73 47.19 15.00
CA MET A 132 -9.82 46.70 15.84
C MET A 132 -9.33 46.06 17.15
N GLN A 133 -8.01 45.92 17.31
CA GLN A 133 -7.34 45.22 18.41
C GLN A 133 -7.96 43.84 18.67
N THR A 134 -8.27 43.10 17.60
CA THR A 134 -8.97 41.83 17.73
C THR A 134 -8.08 40.75 18.35
N ARG A 135 -8.70 39.90 19.16
CA ARG A 135 -8.12 38.67 19.69
C ARG A 135 -9.12 37.56 19.50
N SER A 136 -8.67 36.41 19.07
CA SER A 136 -9.52 35.23 18.87
C SER A 136 -8.92 34.00 19.51
N LYS A 137 -9.79 33.14 20.02
CA LYS A 137 -9.44 31.80 20.48
C LYS A 137 -10.36 30.78 19.83
N ALA A 138 -9.77 29.72 19.30
CA ALA A 138 -10.51 28.53 18.88
C ALA A 138 -11.29 27.94 20.06
N GLY A 139 -12.50 27.48 19.78
CA GLY A 139 -13.34 26.71 20.68
C GLY A 139 -13.40 25.25 20.25
N GLU A 140 -14.61 24.73 20.09
CA GLU A 140 -14.87 23.40 19.57
C GLU A 140 -14.38 23.24 18.13
N MET A 141 -13.73 22.10 17.86
CA MET A 141 -13.13 21.75 16.57
C MET A 141 -13.57 20.33 16.19
N HIS A 142 -14.20 20.20 15.03
CA HIS A 142 -14.52 18.93 14.39
C HIS A 142 -13.95 18.88 12.97
N CYS A 143 -13.31 17.77 12.63
CA CYS A 143 -12.91 17.51 11.25
C CYS A 143 -13.33 16.11 10.84
N GLY A 144 -13.70 15.96 9.57
CA GLY A 144 -13.96 14.67 8.95
C GLY A 144 -13.30 14.61 7.58
N LEU A 145 -12.50 13.58 7.36
CA LEU A 145 -11.97 13.30 6.02
C LEU A 145 -13.12 12.94 5.08
N SER A 146 -13.26 13.71 4.00
CA SER A 146 -14.23 13.50 2.92
C SER A 146 -13.65 12.56 1.87
N SER A 147 -12.42 12.82 1.43
CA SER A 147 -11.72 11.99 0.43
C SER A 147 -10.20 12.01 0.62
N LEU A 148 -9.53 10.97 0.11
CA LEU A 148 -8.06 10.87 0.07
C LEU A 148 -7.64 10.32 -1.29
N GLY A 149 -6.82 11.08 -2.00
CA GLY A 149 -6.18 10.68 -3.25
C GLY A 149 -4.70 10.30 -3.09
N PRO A 150 -3.98 10.17 -4.22
CA PRO A 150 -2.55 9.84 -4.21
C PRO A 150 -1.69 10.90 -3.52
N HIS A 151 -2.00 12.19 -3.69
CA HIS A 151 -1.23 13.31 -3.12
C HIS A 151 -2.11 14.47 -2.65
N ASN A 152 -3.43 14.26 -2.57
CA ASN A 152 -4.38 15.26 -2.13
C ASN A 152 -5.42 14.65 -1.19
N ALA A 153 -6.05 15.48 -0.39
CA ALA A 153 -7.11 15.10 0.54
C ALA A 153 -8.14 16.22 0.64
N GLU A 154 -9.38 15.84 0.93
CA GLU A 154 -10.46 16.77 1.25
C GLU A 154 -10.93 16.50 2.66
N VAL A 155 -10.98 17.53 3.49
CA VAL A 155 -11.41 17.47 4.89
C VAL A 155 -12.49 18.51 5.12
N LEU A 156 -13.63 18.07 5.65
CA LEU A 156 -14.67 18.94 6.17
C LEU A 156 -14.23 19.43 7.55
N VAL A 157 -14.21 20.75 7.73
CA VAL A 157 -13.76 21.42 8.95
C VAL A 157 -14.91 22.22 9.52
N PHE A 158 -15.14 22.10 10.82
CA PHE A 158 -16.02 22.96 11.60
C PHE A 158 -15.28 23.43 12.86
N VAL A 159 -15.12 24.74 13.01
CA VAL A 159 -14.45 25.33 14.17
C VAL A 159 -15.27 26.49 14.72
N THR A 160 -15.43 26.55 16.03
CA THR A 160 -15.97 27.75 16.70
C THR A 160 -14.83 28.64 17.16
N GLN A 161 -15.10 29.93 17.30
CA GLN A 161 -14.14 30.88 17.84
C GLN A 161 -14.83 31.94 18.67
N VAL A 162 -14.12 32.45 19.67
CA VAL A 162 -14.54 33.60 20.47
C VAL A 162 -13.62 34.75 20.16
N VAL A 163 -14.17 35.82 19.60
CA VAL A 163 -13.45 37.02 19.20
C VAL A 163 -13.77 38.16 20.18
N THR A 164 -12.74 38.84 20.67
CA THR A 164 -12.83 40.04 21.49
C THR A 164 -12.14 41.20 20.78
N ASN A 165 -12.69 42.42 20.87
CA ASN A 165 -12.12 43.63 20.26
C ASN A 165 -11.77 44.71 21.32
N SER A 166 -11.29 45.87 20.86
CA SER A 166 -10.93 47.02 21.70
C SER A 166 -12.05 47.60 22.58
N ALA A 167 -13.32 47.41 22.20
CA ALA A 167 -14.48 47.84 22.97
C ALA A 167 -14.87 46.86 24.08
N ASN A 168 -14.11 45.77 24.24
CA ASN A 168 -14.46 44.59 25.05
C ASN A 168 -15.76 43.89 24.57
N ASP A 169 -16.18 44.14 23.32
CA ASP A 169 -17.25 43.36 22.73
C ASP A 169 -16.72 41.95 22.46
N THR A 170 -17.44 40.95 22.96
CA THR A 170 -17.13 39.54 22.77
C THR A 170 -18.19 38.90 21.91
N HIS A 171 -17.78 38.28 20.80
CA HIS A 171 -18.67 37.61 19.87
C HIS A 171 -18.17 36.19 19.57
N SER A 172 -19.09 35.22 19.65
CA SER A 172 -18.83 33.85 19.23
C SER A 172 -19.30 33.65 17.80
N SER A 173 -18.45 33.06 16.97
CA SER A 173 -18.76 32.70 15.58
C SER A 173 -18.27 31.30 15.27
N SER A 174 -18.71 30.73 14.16
CA SER A 174 -18.21 29.45 13.65
C SER A 174 -17.82 29.55 12.18
N ILE A 175 -16.88 28.70 11.79
CA ILE A 175 -16.39 28.56 10.42
C ILE A 175 -16.59 27.12 10.01
N SER A 176 -17.29 26.93 8.89
CA SER A 176 -17.43 25.64 8.21
C SER A 176 -16.78 25.73 6.84
N ALA A 177 -15.89 24.80 6.51
CA ALA A 177 -15.19 24.80 5.23
C ALA A 177 -14.93 23.40 4.69
N VAL A 178 -14.97 23.27 3.37
CA VAL A 178 -14.33 22.18 2.64
C VAL A 178 -12.87 22.58 2.44
N THR A 179 -11.96 21.83 3.05
CA THR A 179 -10.52 22.12 3.07
C THR A 179 -9.80 21.10 2.20
N HIS A 180 -9.13 21.56 1.15
CA HIS A 180 -8.25 20.74 0.34
C HIS A 180 -6.82 20.82 0.86
N LEU A 181 -6.16 19.68 0.92
CA LEU A 181 -4.78 19.56 1.34
C LEU A 181 -3.97 18.84 0.27
N ASP A 182 -2.74 19.29 0.08
CA ASP A 182 -1.76 18.62 -0.77
C ASP A 182 -0.61 18.07 0.07
N GLU A 183 -0.23 16.83 -0.22
CA GLU A 183 0.95 16.18 0.35
C GLU A 183 2.21 16.76 -0.32
N GLN A 184 3.09 17.33 0.49
CA GLN A 184 4.33 17.91 0.05
C GLN A 184 5.42 16.85 -0.11
N ALA A 185 6.49 17.17 -0.83
CA ALA A 185 7.62 16.26 -1.03
C ALA A 185 8.31 15.84 0.29
N ASP A 186 8.16 16.64 1.35
CA ASP A 186 8.67 16.35 2.70
C ASP A 186 7.71 15.48 3.54
N GLY A 187 6.58 15.07 2.98
CA GLY A 187 5.55 14.26 3.65
C GLY A 187 4.56 15.05 4.50
N ARG A 188 4.66 16.38 4.56
CA ARG A 188 3.66 17.21 5.26
C ARG A 188 2.41 17.39 4.41
N TRP A 189 1.27 17.50 5.09
CA TRP A 189 0.01 17.89 4.47
C TRP A 189 -0.22 19.38 4.73
N LEU A 190 -0.37 20.16 3.67
CA LEU A 190 -0.60 21.60 3.76
C LEU A 190 -1.92 21.98 3.07
N VAL A 191 -2.63 22.95 3.63
CA VAL A 191 -3.89 23.43 3.06
C VAL A 191 -3.63 24.19 1.77
N SER A 192 -4.11 23.66 0.65
CA SER A 192 -3.94 24.25 -0.69
C SER A 192 -5.11 25.12 -1.10
N GLU A 193 -6.32 24.80 -0.62
CA GLU A 193 -7.55 25.54 -0.90
C GLU A 193 -8.56 25.39 0.26
N MET A 194 -9.37 26.42 0.52
CA MET A 194 -10.52 26.34 1.41
C MET A 194 -11.74 26.98 0.78
N LYS A 195 -12.88 26.28 0.83
CA LYS A 195 -14.16 26.73 0.31
C LYS A 195 -15.20 26.72 1.42
N VAL A 196 -15.80 27.88 1.67
CA VAL A 196 -16.96 27.99 2.57
C VAL A 196 -18.20 27.60 1.75
N PRO A 197 -19.04 26.65 2.21
CA PRO A 197 -20.27 26.31 1.52
C PRO A 197 -21.17 27.56 1.41
N THR A 198 -21.45 28.00 0.19
CA THR A 198 -22.45 29.05 -0.06
C THR A 198 -23.83 28.42 -0.10
N ALA A 199 -24.75 28.95 0.70
CA ALA A 199 -26.17 28.60 0.64
C ALA A 199 -26.83 29.09 -0.67
#